data_AF-A0A3P8FWA1-F1
#
_entry.id   AF-A0A3P8FWA1-F1
#
_cell.length_a   1.000
_cell.length_b   1.000
_cell.length_c   1.000
_cell.angle_alpha   90.00
_cell.angle_beta   90.00
_cell.angle_gamma   90.00
#
_symmetry.space_group_name_H-M   'P 1'
#
loop_
_entity.id
_entity.type
_entity.pdbx_description
1 polymer ?
#
loop_
_entity_poly.entity_id
_entity_poly.type
_entity_poly.pdbx_seq_one_letter_code
_entity_poly.pdbx_strand_id
1 'polypeptide(L)'
;MAVKGRIYNASVRAALLYACETWPLRVEDVRQLSVFDHRCLRRIADIQWQYHVSNAKVRHRVFGHRDDNATGVTILKHRLQWLGHVLQMSSQRIPRRALYADSGTGWKKRRGDQCMTWCCRMKESCKGLAFVLHFLFL
;
A
#
# COMPACT_ATOMS: atom_id res chain seq x y z
N MET A 1 -24.64 5.21 9.07
CA MET A 1 -23.51 5.23 8.12
C MET A 1 -22.15 4.96 8.77
N ALA A 2 -21.85 5.56 9.93
CA ALA A 2 -20.55 5.38 10.60
C ALA A 2 -20.19 3.93 10.97
N VAL A 3 -21.15 3.08 11.37
CA VAL A 3 -20.88 1.68 11.78
C VAL A 3 -20.39 0.82 10.60
N LYS A 4 -21.04 0.93 9.42
CA LYS A 4 -20.63 0.18 8.22
C LYS A 4 -19.22 0.58 7.75
N GLY A 5 -18.90 1.87 7.79
CA GLY A 5 -17.55 2.37 7.49
C GLY A 5 -16.48 1.84 8.45
N ARG A 6 -16.80 1.76 9.75
CA ARG A 6 -15.89 1.19 10.77
C ARG A 6 -15.65 -0.30 10.57
N ILE A 7 -16.69 -1.08 10.28
CA ILE A 7 -16.57 -2.53 10.02
C ILE A 7 -15.73 -2.78 8.76
N TYR A 8 -15.95 -1.99 7.70
CA TYR A 8 -15.14 -2.04 6.49
C TYR A 8 -13.67 -1.73 6.78
N ASN A 9 -13.39 -0.69 7.57
CA ASN A 9 -12.02 -0.32 7.95
C ASN A 9 -11.32 -1.45 8.72
N ALA A 10 -12.00 -2.02 9.72
CA ALA A 10 -11.44 -3.03 10.60
C ALA A 10 -11.24 -4.38 9.92
N SER A 11 -12.08 -4.74 8.95
CA SER A 11 -12.08 -6.08 8.33
C SER A 11 -11.42 -6.04 6.96
N VAL A 12 -12.02 -5.32 6.01
CA VAL A 12 -11.59 -5.33 4.61
C VAL A 12 -10.30 -4.55 4.44
N ARG A 13 -10.22 -3.33 4.98
CA ARG A 13 -9.02 -2.50 4.84
C ARG A 13 -7.83 -3.12 5.58
N ALA A 14 -8.03 -3.68 6.77
CA ALA A 14 -7.00 -4.41 7.50
C ALA A 14 -6.47 -5.63 6.72
N ALA A 15 -7.36 -6.46 6.17
CA ALA A 15 -6.96 -7.62 5.36
C ALA A 15 -6.23 -7.20 4.08
N LEU A 16 -6.70 -6.14 3.41
CA LEU A 16 -6.03 -5.58 2.25
C LEU A 16 -4.63 -5.08 2.60
N LEU A 17 -4.48 -4.32 3.69
CA LEU A 17 -3.18 -3.81 4.14
C LEU A 17 -2.21 -4.95 4.45
N TYR A 18 -2.66 -5.98 5.16
CA TYR A 18 -1.84 -7.16 5.46
C TYR A 18 -1.38 -7.89 4.19
N ALA A 19 -2.28 -8.07 3.22
CA ALA A 19 -1.93 -8.66 1.93
C ALA A 19 -0.91 -7.79 1.17
N CYS A 20 -1.04 -6.46 1.26
CA CYS A 20 -0.12 -5.50 0.63
C CYS A 20 1.28 -5.48 1.27
N GLU A 21 1.39 -5.80 2.56
CA GLU A 21 2.67 -5.91 3.27
C GLU A 21 3.42 -7.18 2.85
N THR A 22 2.70 -8.30 2.78
CA THR A 22 3.27 -9.62 2.54
C THR A 22 3.60 -9.84 1.06
N TRP A 23 2.77 -9.33 0.14
CA TRP A 23 2.93 -9.56 -1.29
C TRP A 23 3.54 -8.38 -2.04
N PRO A 24 4.43 -8.66 -3.01
CA PRO A 24 4.80 -7.65 -3.98
C PRO A 24 3.56 -7.37 -4.86
N LEU A 25 2.86 -6.25 -4.59
CA LEU A 25 1.82 -5.68 -5.47
C LEU A 25 2.35 -4.77 -6.58
N ARG A 26 2.02 -5.06 -7.85
CA ARG A 26 2.33 -4.22 -9.01
C ARG A 26 1.56 -2.90 -8.95
N VAL A 27 1.99 -1.92 -9.75
CA VAL A 27 1.30 -0.63 -9.85
C VAL A 27 -0.13 -0.86 -10.37
N GLU A 28 -0.32 -1.83 -11.25
CA GLU A 28 -1.63 -2.27 -11.74
C GLU A 28 -2.49 -2.82 -10.60
N ASP A 29 -1.92 -3.64 -9.71
CA ASP A 29 -2.64 -4.22 -8.58
C ASP A 29 -3.09 -3.13 -7.60
N VAL A 30 -2.24 -2.13 -7.34
CA VAL A 30 -2.59 -0.98 -6.50
C VAL A 30 -3.72 -0.15 -7.14
N ARG A 31 -3.71 0.01 -8.47
CA ARG A 31 -4.80 0.68 -9.20
C ARG A 31 -6.11 -0.11 -9.10
N GLN A 32 -6.06 -1.43 -9.29
CA GLN A 32 -7.24 -2.30 -9.15
C GLN A 32 -7.79 -2.27 -7.73
N LEU A 33 -6.93 -2.31 -6.71
CA LEU A 33 -7.31 -2.17 -5.31
C LEU A 33 -7.98 -0.82 -5.03
N SER A 34 -7.48 0.26 -5.62
CA SER A 34 -8.11 1.57 -5.51
C SER A 34 -9.51 1.58 -6.14
N VAL A 35 -9.70 0.98 -7.33
CA VAL A 35 -11.01 0.88 -7.98
C VAL A 35 -11.99 0.04 -7.14
N PHE A 36 -11.52 -1.08 -6.59
CA PHE A 36 -12.30 -1.93 -5.71
C PHE A 36 -12.75 -1.18 -4.45
N ASP A 37 -11.81 -0.52 -3.77
CA ASP A 37 -12.08 0.27 -2.57
C ASP A 37 -13.12 1.36 -2.85
N HIS A 38 -12.98 2.12 -3.94
CA HIS A 38 -13.96 3.13 -4.33
C HIS A 38 -15.35 2.54 -4.63
N ARG A 39 -15.41 1.34 -5.23
CA ARG A 39 -16.68 0.64 -5.48
C ARG A 39 -17.35 0.24 -4.17
N CYS A 40 -16.58 -0.28 -3.21
CA CYS A 40 -17.08 -0.61 -1.88
C CYS A 40 -17.58 0.62 -1.12
N LEU A 41 -16.83 1.72 -1.15
CA LEU A 41 -17.22 2.96 -0.49
C LEU A 41 -18.49 3.58 -1.07
N ARG A 42 -18.67 3.54 -2.39
CA ARG A 42 -19.93 3.98 -3.03
C ARG A 42 -21.14 3.16 -2.58
N ARG A 43 -20.98 1.83 -2.46
CA ARG A 43 -22.03 0.95 -1.92
C ARG A 43 -22.34 1.23 -0.45
N ILE A 44 -21.30 1.49 0.37
CA ILE A 44 -21.48 1.80 1.81
C ILE A 44 -22.18 3.16 2.00
N ALA A 45 -21.84 4.14 1.16
CA ALA A 45 -22.42 5.48 1.20
C ALA A 45 -23.79 5.58 0.50
N ASP A 46 -24.26 4.50 -0.12
CA ASP A 46 -25.50 4.43 -0.91
C ASP A 46 -25.60 5.52 -1.99
N ILE A 47 -24.47 5.82 -2.64
CA ILE A 47 -24.39 6.86 -3.68
C ILE A 47 -24.62 6.22 -5.03
N GLN A 48 -25.73 6.58 -5.68
CA GLN A 48 -25.98 6.20 -7.06
C GLN A 48 -25.03 6.92 -8.04
N TRP A 49 -24.75 6.27 -9.18
CA TRP A 49 -23.87 6.80 -10.23
C TRP A 49 -24.26 8.21 -10.70
N GLN A 50 -25.56 8.53 -10.65
CA GLN A 50 -26.14 9.79 -11.11
C GLN A 50 -25.68 11.02 -10.32
N TYR A 51 -25.23 10.86 -9.07
CA TYR A 51 -24.93 12.00 -8.19
C TYR A 51 -23.58 12.69 -8.46
N HIS A 52 -22.82 12.28 -9.49
CA HIS A 52 -21.53 12.85 -9.92
C HIS A 52 -20.62 13.34 -8.77
N VAL A 53 -20.57 12.55 -7.69
CA VAL A 53 -19.87 12.91 -6.45
C VAL A 53 -18.38 12.61 -6.61
N SER A 54 -17.54 13.59 -6.25
CA SER A 54 -16.08 13.41 -6.27
C SER A 54 -15.62 12.31 -5.30
N ASN A 55 -14.58 11.56 -5.70
CA ASN A 55 -14.04 10.45 -4.90
C ASN A 55 -13.58 10.88 -3.50
N ALA A 56 -13.14 12.13 -3.33
CA ALA A 56 -12.78 12.69 -2.03
C ALA A 56 -14.03 12.87 -1.14
N LYS A 57 -15.13 13.37 -1.70
CA LYS A 57 -16.38 13.59 -0.96
C LYS A 57 -17.04 12.27 -0.53
N VAL A 58 -16.94 11.21 -1.36
CA VAL A 58 -17.40 9.85 -1.00
C VAL A 58 -16.61 9.33 0.21
N ARG A 59 -15.28 9.43 0.20
CA ARG A 59 -14.43 9.04 1.33
C ARG A 59 -14.77 9.83 2.59
N HIS A 60 -14.92 11.15 2.47
CA HIS A 60 -15.27 12.01 3.58
C HIS A 60 -16.63 11.64 4.21
N ARG A 61 -17.62 11.22 3.40
CA ARG A 61 -18.90 10.73 3.94
C ARG A 61 -18.79 9.41 4.70
N VAL A 62 -17.90 8.50 4.30
CA VAL A 62 -17.77 7.17 4.92
C VAL A 62 -16.85 7.19 6.15
N PHE A 63 -15.70 7.86 6.05
CA PHE A 63 -14.66 7.87 7.07
C PHE A 63 -14.57 9.19 7.88
N GLY A 64 -15.25 10.25 7.44
CA GLY A 64 -15.13 11.57 8.06
C GLY A 64 -13.73 12.18 7.87
N HIS A 65 -13.25 12.87 8.89
CA HIS A 65 -11.94 13.54 8.92
C HIS A 65 -10.77 12.62 9.35
N ARG A 66 -11.05 11.37 9.79
CA ARG A 66 -10.00 10.51 10.39
C ARG A 66 -9.16 9.74 9.38
N ASP A 67 -9.67 9.50 8.18
CA ASP A 67 -9.10 8.51 7.26
C ASP A 67 -9.43 8.81 5.80
N ASP A 68 -9.27 10.08 5.40
CA ASP A 68 -9.49 10.54 4.02
C ASP A 68 -8.38 10.11 3.05
N ASN A 69 -7.29 9.56 3.59
CA ASN A 69 -6.12 9.17 2.84
C ASN A 69 -6.45 8.05 1.84
N ALA A 70 -5.99 8.18 0.60
CA ALA A 70 -6.25 7.16 -0.41
C ALA A 70 -5.63 5.81 0.02
N THR A 71 -6.28 4.71 -0.32
CA THR A 71 -5.83 3.36 0.02
C THR A 71 -4.38 3.11 -0.44
N GLY A 72 -4.00 3.61 -1.62
CA GLY A 72 -2.61 3.55 -2.09
C GLY A 72 -1.60 4.29 -1.21
N VAL A 73 -1.97 5.44 -0.65
CA VAL A 73 -1.10 6.21 0.27
C VAL A 73 -0.97 5.50 1.61
N THR A 74 -2.05 4.88 2.09
CA THR A 74 -2.04 4.09 3.33
C THR A 74 -1.11 2.87 3.20
N ILE A 75 -1.21 2.15 2.09
CA ILE A 75 -0.34 1.01 1.76
C ILE A 75 1.13 1.45 1.68
N LEU A 76 1.39 2.56 0.99
CA LEU A 76 2.74 3.09 0.85
C LEU A 76 3.33 3.51 2.20
N LYS A 77 2.54 4.18 3.04
CA LYS A 77 2.95 4.59 4.40
C LYS A 77 3.33 3.38 5.25
N HIS A 78 2.50 2.34 5.28
CA HIS A 78 2.80 1.10 6.02
C HIS A 78 4.09 0.44 5.54
N ARG A 79 4.29 0.35 4.23
CA ARG A 79 5.52 -0.20 3.65
C ARG A 79 6.76 0.61 4.02
N LEU A 80 6.67 1.94 3.99
CA LEU A 80 7.76 2.83 4.40
C LEU A 80 8.04 2.72 5.91
N GLN A 81 7.01 2.60 6.74
CA GLN A 81 7.18 2.38 8.18
C GLN A 81 7.87 1.04 8.46
N TRP A 82 7.47 -0.04 7.79
CA TRP A 82 8.14 -1.34 7.90
C TRP A 82 9.59 -1.25 7.42
N LEU A 83 9.85 -0.59 6.29
CA LEU A 83 11.21 -0.40 5.80
C LEU A 83 12.04 0.41 6.79
N GLY A 84 11.50 1.51 7.34
CA GLY A 84 12.16 2.31 8.38
C GLY A 84 12.52 1.45 9.59
N HIS A 85 11.60 0.57 10.02
CA HIS A 85 11.84 -0.35 11.11
C HIS A 85 12.99 -1.34 10.79
N VAL A 86 12.99 -1.94 9.60
CA VAL A 86 14.07 -2.84 9.14
C VAL A 86 15.40 -2.08 8.97
N LEU A 87 15.35 -0.81 8.55
CA LEU A 87 16.51 0.08 8.45
C LEU A 87 17.07 0.51 9.82
N GLN A 88 16.29 0.39 10.89
CA GLN A 88 16.75 0.62 12.26
C GLN A 88 17.22 -0.66 12.97
N MET A 89 16.91 -1.85 12.44
CA MET A 89 17.39 -3.12 13.00
C MET A 89 18.89 -3.33 12.79
N SER A 90 19.50 -4.07 13.71
CA SER A 90 20.92 -4.51 13.60
C SER A 90 21.17 -5.35 12.35
N SER A 91 22.35 -5.22 11.75
CA SER A 91 22.78 -5.91 10.51
C SER A 91 22.72 -7.44 10.58
N GLN A 92 22.76 -8.04 11.78
CA GLN A 92 22.71 -9.49 11.97
C GLN A 92 21.30 -10.08 11.83
N ARG A 93 20.25 -9.25 11.92
CA ARG A 93 18.85 -9.70 11.87
C ARG A 93 18.48 -10.16 10.45
N ILE A 94 17.77 -11.28 10.38
CA ILE A 94 17.34 -11.94 9.13
C ILE A 94 16.62 -10.97 8.17
N PRO A 95 15.67 -10.11 8.61
CA PRO A 95 14.99 -9.17 7.70
C PRO A 95 15.92 -8.16 7.04
N ARG A 96 16.93 -7.66 7.78
CA ARG A 96 17.92 -6.74 7.24
C ARG A 96 18.89 -7.45 6.30
N ARG A 97 19.33 -8.67 6.65
CA ARG A 97 20.14 -9.50 5.76
C ARG A 97 19.41 -9.85 4.47
N ALA A 98 18.11 -10.18 4.55
CA ALA A 98 17.27 -10.48 3.40
C ALA A 98 17.05 -9.26 2.49
N LEU A 99 16.99 -8.05 3.06
CA LEU A 99 16.88 -6.81 2.27
C LEU A 99 18.11 -6.57 1.38
N TYR A 100 19.30 -6.88 1.90
CA TYR A 100 20.58 -6.72 1.20
C TYR A 100 21.09 -8.02 0.55
N ALA A 101 20.35 -9.12 0.67
CA ALA A 101 20.67 -10.36 0.00
C ALA A 101 20.46 -10.17 -1.51
N ASP A 102 21.54 -9.89 -2.21
CA ASP A 102 21.52 -9.86 -3.67
C ASP A 102 21.46 -11.31 -4.18
N SER A 103 20.57 -11.56 -5.13
CA SER A 103 20.60 -12.83 -5.86
C SER A 103 21.84 -12.78 -6.73
N GLY A 104 22.93 -13.41 -6.27
CA GLY A 104 24.21 -13.42 -6.97
C GLY A 104 24.06 -13.73 -8.46
N THR A 105 25.00 -13.23 -9.25
CA THR A 105 25.08 -13.20 -10.73
C THR A 105 24.81 -14.51 -11.49
N GLY A 106 24.53 -15.63 -10.82
CA GLY A 106 24.15 -16.92 -11.39
C GLY A 106 22.68 -17.33 -11.23
N TRP A 107 21.84 -16.59 -10.48
CA TRP A 107 20.43 -16.95 -10.29
C TRP A 107 19.57 -16.59 -11.51
N LYS A 108 19.41 -17.55 -12.44
CA LYS A 108 18.47 -17.43 -13.56
C LYS A 108 17.03 -17.70 -13.09
N LYS A 109 16.19 -16.67 -13.02
CA LYS A 109 14.74 -16.83 -12.80
C LYS A 109 14.11 -17.68 -13.92
N ARG A 110 13.22 -18.59 -13.54
CA ARG A 110 12.41 -19.37 -14.50
C ARG A 110 11.51 -18.42 -15.31
N ARG A 111 11.30 -18.71 -16.61
CA ARG A 111 10.29 -17.99 -17.42
C ARG A 111 8.92 -18.15 -16.76
N GLY A 112 8.27 -17.01 -16.46
CA GLY A 112 6.97 -16.96 -15.79
C GLY A 112 7.00 -16.60 -14.30
N ASP A 113 8.19 -16.55 -13.68
CA ASP A 113 8.32 -16.17 -12.27
C ASP A 113 8.14 -14.65 -12.06
N GLN A 114 7.65 -14.23 -10.89
CA GLN A 114 7.40 -12.82 -10.63
C GLN A 114 8.71 -12.00 -10.77
N CYS A 115 8.73 -11.08 -11.74
CA CYS A 115 9.93 -10.30 -12.09
C CYS A 115 10.44 -9.44 -10.91
N MET A 116 9.54 -9.01 -10.03
CA MET A 116 9.82 -8.05 -8.96
C MET A 116 10.02 -8.74 -7.60
N THR A 117 11.23 -8.72 -7.07
CA THR A 117 11.46 -9.01 -5.65
C THR A 117 10.96 -7.85 -4.80
N TRP A 118 10.58 -8.13 -3.55
CA TRP A 118 10.11 -7.11 -2.60
C TRP A 118 11.10 -5.94 -2.48
N CYS A 119 12.42 -6.24 -2.44
CA CYS A 119 13.49 -5.26 -2.45
C CYS A 119 13.54 -4.41 -3.75
N CYS A 120 13.41 -5.02 -4.94
CA CYS A 120 13.36 -4.26 -6.20
C CYS A 120 12.15 -3.31 -6.27
N ARG A 121 11.00 -3.74 -5.75
CA ARG A 121 9.80 -2.90 -5.66
C ARG A 121 9.95 -1.74 -4.69
N MET A 122 10.60 -1.98 -3.54
CA MET A 122 10.92 -0.92 -2.60
C MET A 122 11.83 0.13 -3.23
N LYS A 123 12.88 -0.30 -3.95
CA LYS A 123 13.76 0.60 -4.70
C LYS A 123 12.97 1.43 -5.71
N GLU A 124 12.02 0.84 -6.42
CA GLU A 124 11.17 1.54 -7.40
C GLU A 124 10.19 2.53 -6.74
N SER A 125 9.62 2.16 -5.58
CA SER A 125 8.76 3.05 -4.78
C SER A 125 9.56 4.22 -4.20
N CYS A 126 10.81 3.99 -3.79
CA CYS A 126 11.73 5.03 -3.31
C CYS A 126 12.24 5.93 -4.44
N LYS A 127 12.39 5.43 -5.68
CA LYS A 127 12.76 6.28 -6.84
C LYS A 127 11.74 7.38 -7.10
N GLY A 128 10.44 7.10 -6.91
CA GLY A 128 9.37 8.11 -6.99
C GLY A 128 9.28 9.03 -5.76
N LEU A 129 9.85 8.61 -4.62
CA LEU A 129 9.84 9.34 -3.34
C LEU A 129 11.18 9.99 -3.00
N ALA A 130 12.21 9.87 -3.85
CA ALA A 130 13.52 10.48 -3.63
C ALA A 130 13.43 12.00 -3.45
N PHE A 131 12.37 12.62 -4.00
CA PHE A 131 12.07 14.03 -3.81
C PHE A 131 11.42 14.36 -2.44
N VAL A 132 10.83 13.38 -1.77
CA VAL A 132 10.04 13.55 -0.52
C VAL A 132 10.82 13.05 0.70
N LEU A 133 11.71 12.07 0.56
CA LEU A 133 12.52 11.54 1.66
C LEU A 133 13.60 12.52 2.16
N HIS A 134 13.97 13.53 1.37
CA HIS A 134 14.84 14.63 1.83
C HIS A 134 14.14 15.56 2.85
N PHE A 135 12.81 15.54 2.92
CA PHE A 135 12.02 16.38 3.84
C PHE A 135 11.46 15.64 5.06
N LEU A 136 11.58 14.31 5.11
CA LEU A 136 11.02 13.49 6.19
C LEU A 136 12.07 12.93 7.16
N PHE A 137 13.35 13.23 6.92
CA PHE A 137 14.49 12.80 7.75
C PHE A 137 15.48 13.93 8.06
N LEU A 138 15.02 15.19 8.01
CA LEU A 138 15.71 16.38 8.52
C LEU A 138 14.85 17.02 9.61
#